data_AF-A0A1I1R6B4-F1
#
_entry.id   AF-A0A1I1R6B4-F1
#
_cell.length_a   1.000
_cell.length_b   1.000
_cell.length_c   1.000
_cell.angle_alpha   90.00
_cell.angle_beta   90.00
_cell.angle_gamma   90.00
#
_symmetry.space_group_name_H-M   'P 1'
#
loop_
_entity.id
_entity.type
_entity.pdbx_description
1 polymer ?
#
loop_
_entity_poly.entity_id
_entity_poly.type
_entity_poly.pdbx_seq_one_letter_code
_entity_poly.pdbx_strand_id
1 'polypeptide(L)' 'MYSYEDRVRAVELYIRLGKRVKATIRQLGYPTKNALKGWCREFEQRLDLRVGCAVRPPSILKFRRRRLLSTTSL' A
#
# COMPACT_ATOMS: atom_id res chain seq x y z
N MET A 1 10.36 -17.25 3.62
CA MET A 1 8.92 -17.02 3.85
C MET A 1 8.79 -15.76 4.70
N TYR A 2 7.98 -14.76 4.34
CA TYR A 2 7.84 -13.53 5.14
C TYR A 2 6.57 -13.57 6.00
N SER A 3 6.67 -13.12 7.26
CA SER A 3 5.50 -13.07 8.15
C SER A 3 4.45 -12.10 7.58
N TYR A 4 3.18 -12.28 7.99
CA TYR A 4 2.12 -11.33 7.62
C TYR A 4 2.45 -9.91 8.09
N GLU A 5 3.02 -9.78 9.29
CA GLU A 5 3.42 -8.49 9.85
C GLU A 5 4.52 -7.81 9.02
N ASP A 6 5.51 -8.57 8.55
CA ASP A 6 6.56 -8.05 7.68
C ASP A 6 6.00 -7.53 6.35
N ARG A 7 5.00 -8.24 5.80
CA ARG A 7 4.31 -7.83 4.58
C ARG A 7 3.55 -6.52 4.77
N VAL A 8 2.84 -6.38 5.88
CA VAL A 8 2.12 -5.14 6.22
C VAL A 8 3.08 -3.98 6.43
N ARG A 9 4.18 -4.18 7.19
CA ARG A 9 5.23 -3.16 7.41
C ARG A 9 5.85 -2.71 6.08
N ALA A 10 6.11 -3.63 5.15
CA ALA A 10 6.66 -3.31 3.84
C ALA A 10 5.69 -2.49 2.97
N VAL A 11 4.40 -2.87 2.95
CA VAL A 11 3.36 -2.13 2.21
C VAL A 11 3.12 -0.74 2.81
N GLU A 12 3.12 -0.62 4.13
CA GLU A 12 2.99 0.67 4.82
C GLU A 12 4.13 1.61 4.48
N LEU A 13 5.37 1.13 4.56
CA LEU A 13 6.56 1.90 4.25
C LEU A 13 6.61 2.28 2.75
N TYR A 14 6.14 1.40 1.86
CA TYR A 14 5.95 1.72 0.45
C TYR A 14 4.97 2.86 0.20
N ILE A 15 3.84 2.88 0.91
CA ILE A 15 2.83 3.94 0.80
C ILE A 15 3.38 5.25 1.38
N ARG A 16 4.03 5.20 2.55
CA ARG A 16 4.68 6.36 3.19
C ARG A 16 5.71 7.03 2.30
N LEU A 17 6.50 6.24 1.57
CA LEU A 17 7.53 6.74 0.64
C LEU A 17 6.97 7.19 -0.72
N GLY A 18 5.65 7.19 -0.90
CA GLY A 18 5.01 7.59 -2.16
C GLY A 18 5.19 6.56 -3.28
N LYS A 19 5.03 5.27 -2.96
CA LYS A 19 5.14 4.15 -3.90
C LYS A 19 6.54 3.95 -4.51
N ARG A 20 7.59 4.32 -3.77
CA ARG A 20 9.00 4.18 -4.22
C ARG A 20 9.61 2.84 -3.80
N VAL A 21 9.50 1.84 -4.67
CA VAL A 21 10.01 0.47 -4.42
C VAL A 21 11.49 0.45 -3.97
N LYS A 22 12.39 1.12 -4.70
CA LYS A 22 13.83 1.11 -4.38
C LYS A 22 14.13 1.67 -2.99
N ALA A 23 13.36 2.67 -2.55
CA ALA A 23 13.55 3.28 -1.23
C ALA A 23 13.06 2.34 -0.13
N THR A 24 11.93 1.63 -0.34
CA THR A 24 11.44 0.60 0.57
C THR A 24 12.44 -0.53 0.75
N ILE A 25 13.01 -1.04 -0.35
CA ILE A 25 14.00 -2.13 -0.32
C ILE A 25 15.29 -1.68 0.37
N ARG A 26 15.76 -0.45 0.13
CA ARG A 26 16.93 0.09 0.83
C ARG A 26 16.73 0.24 2.33
N GLN A 27 15.51 0.59 2.78
CA GLN A 27 15.23 0.80 4.19
C GLN A 27 15.00 -0.51 4.95
N LEU A 28 14.35 -1.49 4.34
CA LEU A 28 14.01 -2.75 4.99
C LEU A 28 15.03 -3.86 4.72
N GLY A 29 15.82 -3.79 3.65
CA GLY A 29 16.77 -4.84 3.24
C GLY A 29 16.11 -6.06 2.58
N TYR A 30 14.79 -6.13 2.66
CA TYR A 30 13.85 -7.02 1.97
C TYR A 30 12.61 -6.14 1.64
N PRO A 31 11.59 -6.53 0.86
CA PRO A 31 11.40 -7.68 -0.02
C PRO A 31 11.83 -7.40 -1.48
N THR A 32 11.68 -8.38 -2.38
CA THR A 32 11.87 -8.16 -3.83
C THR A 32 10.76 -7.27 -4.42
N LYS A 33 11.05 -6.52 -5.49
CA LYS A 33 10.08 -5.68 -6.22
C LYS A 33 8.76 -6.40 -6.54
N ASN A 34 8.83 -7.66 -6.94
CA ASN A 34 7.64 -8.45 -7.32
C ASN A 34 6.79 -8.83 -6.11
N ALA A 35 7.44 -9.18 -4.99
CA ALA A 35 6.76 -9.48 -3.74
C ALA A 35 6.03 -8.24 -3.21
N LEU A 36 6.67 -7.06 -3.23
CA LEU A 36 6.05 -5.81 -2.80
C LEU A 36 4.82 -5.46 -3.64
N LYS A 37 4.88 -5.64 -4.96
CA LYS A 37 3.73 -5.45 -5.86
C LYS A 37 2.58 -6.43 -5.55
N GLY A 38 2.90 -7.71 -5.35
CA GLY A 38 1.93 -8.73 -4.98
C GLY A 38 1.25 -8.39 -3.66
N TRP A 39 2.03 -8.00 -2.65
CA TRP A 39 1.49 -7.62 -1.34
C TRP A 39 0.66 -6.34 -1.40
N CYS A 40 1.01 -5.36 -2.23
CA CYS A 40 0.16 -4.18 -2.44
C CYS A 40 -1.19 -4.55 -3.07
N ARG A 41 -1.20 -5.44 -4.07
CA ARG A 41 -2.44 -5.92 -4.71
C ARG A 41 -3.31 -6.69 -3.73
N GLU A 42 -2.71 -7.59 -2.94
CA GLU A 42 -3.39 -8.31 -1.85
C GLU A 42 -3.95 -7.33 -0.80
N PHE A 43 -3.20 -6.27 -0.48
CA PHE A 43 -3.62 -5.27 0.50
C PHE A 43 -4.76 -4.41 -0.05
N GLU A 44 -4.71 -4.00 -1.32
CA GLU A 44 -5.81 -3.30 -2.00
C GLU A 44 -7.05 -4.19 -2.06
N GLN A 45 -6.94 -5.44 -2.53
CA GLN A 45 -8.05 -6.40 -2.55
C GLN A 45 -8.63 -6.65 -1.16
N ARG A 46 -7.77 -6.81 -0.15
CA ARG A 46 -8.23 -6.96 1.23
C ARG A 46 -8.87 -5.71 1.76
N LEU A 47 -8.40 -4.50 1.43
CA LEU A 47 -9.03 -3.22 1.79
C LEU A 47 -10.38 -3.02 1.09
N ASP A 48 -10.49 -3.43 -0.16
CA ASP A 48 -11.75 -3.42 -0.93
C ASP A 48 -12.75 -4.43 -0.31
N LEU A 49 -12.28 -5.62 0.08
CA LEU A 49 -13.04 -6.58 0.92
C LEU A 49 -13.29 -6.02 2.33
N ARG A 50 -12.45 -5.09 2.81
CA ARG A 50 -12.49 -4.53 4.16
C ARG A 50 -13.45 -3.37 4.35
N VAL A 51 -14.09 -2.90 3.29
CA VAL A 51 -15.34 -2.14 3.46
C VAL A 51 -16.36 -2.95 4.31
N GLY A 52 -16.19 -4.28 4.44
CA GLY A 52 -16.98 -5.15 5.31
C GLY A 52 -16.31 -5.78 6.54
N CYS A 53 -15.02 -5.58 6.88
CA CYS A 53 -14.39 -6.28 8.03
C CYS A 53 -13.47 -5.36 8.86
N ALA A 54 -13.24 -5.57 10.14
CA ALA A 54 -12.50 -4.60 10.98
C ALA A 54 -11.01 -4.95 11.20
N VAL A 55 -10.09 -4.47 10.35
CA VAL A 55 -8.67 -4.33 10.70
C VAL A 55 -8.50 -2.86 10.64
N ARG A 56 -8.20 -2.29 11.81
CA ARG A 56 -7.83 -0.89 11.90
C ARG A 56 -6.85 -0.61 10.77
N PRO A 57 -7.17 0.29 9.83
CA PRO A 57 -6.14 0.77 8.92
C PRO A 57 -5.02 1.30 9.82
N PRO A 58 -3.74 0.94 9.58
CA PRO A 58 -2.63 1.65 10.20
C PRO A 58 -2.89 3.13 9.94
N SER A 59 -2.83 3.95 10.99
CA SER A 59 -3.29 5.35 11.05
C SER A 59 -2.63 6.31 10.05
N ILE A 60 -1.78 5.77 9.17
CA ILE A 60 -1.04 6.40 8.07
C ILE A 60 -1.78 6.41 6.73
N LEU A 61 -2.80 5.59 6.53
CA LEU A 61 -3.65 5.62 5.33
C LEU A 61 -4.65 6.80 5.34
N LYS A 62 -4.15 8.02 5.59
CA LYS A 62 -4.85 9.29 5.32
C LYS A 62 -4.36 9.89 4.00
N PHE A 63 -4.26 9.10 2.94
CA PHE A 63 -3.94 9.66 1.62
C PHE A 63 -5.21 9.70 0.75
N ARG A 64 -5.68 10.94 0.54
CA ARG A 64 -6.85 11.32 -0.27
C ARG A 64 -6.91 10.54 -1.59
N ARG A 65 -8.02 9.83 -1.82
CA ARG A 65 -8.56 9.65 -3.17
C ARG A 65 -8.94 11.03 -3.72
N ARG A 66 -7.99 11.79 -4.27
CA ARG A 66 -8.34 12.79 -5.28
C ARG A 66 -8.66 12.01 -6.54
N ARG A 67 -9.94 11.67 -6.69
CA ARG A 67 -10.54 11.25 -7.94
C ARG A 67 -10.35 12.44 -8.90
N LEU A 68 -9.38 12.35 -9.79
CA LEU A 68 -9.28 13.26 -10.93
C LEU A 68 -10.42 12.88 -11.87
N LEU A 69 -11.54 13.61 -11.76
CA LEU A 69 -12.43 13.81 -12.89
C LEU A 69 -12.10 15.20 -13.41
N SER A 70 -11.20 15.22 -14.39
CA SER A 70 -10.97 16.36 -15.26
C SER A 70 -12.04 16.34 -16.37
N THR A 71 -12.30 17.52 -16.96
CA THR A 71 -13.09 17.82 -18.18
C THR A 71 -14.60 17.91 -17.92
N THR A 72 -15.25 19.08 -18.10
CA THR A 72 -15.47 19.74 -19.41
C THR A 72 -15.54 21.27 -19.29
N SER A 73 -15.03 21.95 -20.33
CA SER A 73 -14.92 23.40 -20.55
C SER A 73 -16.24 24.14 -20.75
N LEU A 74 -16.19 25.44 -20.40
CA LEU A 74 -16.93 26.63 -20.87
C LEU A 74 -18.41 26.48 -21.26
#